data_AF-A0A3A4XAL5-F1
#
_entry.id   AF-A0A3A4XAL5-F1
#
_cell.length_a   1.000
_cell.length_b   1.000
_cell.length_c   1.000
_cell.angle_alpha   90.00
_cell.angle_beta   90.00
_cell.angle_gamma   90.00
#
_symmetry.space_group_name_H-M   'P 1'
#
loop_
_entity.id
_entity.type
_entity.pdbx_description
1 polymer ?
#
loop_
_entity_poly.entity_id
_entity_poly.type
_entity_poly.pdbx_seq_one_letter_code
_entity_poly.pdbx_strand_id
1 'polypeptide(L)'
;MLNKPLLHADSPGWVVRVKLTPPSLRDNSADADRLGRLLQRRLRVDQIHMDLNLRKKLPALLREAAYKVRCVIFQEGGCTILVHVAPDPSPEVLAGLAVDLGTTRVVARLLDLERLNVLAEGAFDNPQISIGADILSRIHHADQPSGQEHLQALIVSGLNRQIMELSRSCGLTPQHIHLLSVAGNTAMSHLLVGLPVHWMIREPYIPAVNRFGLIPAAQIGLRVHPLAQMMVFPDVGSYFGGDLVAGILFSGLHRRSETALLVDVGTNAEVVLGNREWMIACAGAAGPALEGGVTRMGTTAAPGVIDRVRIDPQTRTFEIHTIDDLPPRGICGS
;
A
#
# COMPACT_ATOMS: atom_id res chain seq x y z
N MET A 1 -6.38 -1.54 -21.90
CA MET A 1 -6.66 -2.93 -21.49
C MET A 1 -6.33 -3.04 -20.01
N LEU A 2 -7.33 -2.98 -19.13
CA LEU A 2 -7.13 -3.14 -17.69
C LEU A 2 -6.81 -4.62 -17.43
N ASN A 3 -5.56 -4.86 -17.05
CA ASN A 3 -5.00 -6.19 -16.86
C ASN A 3 -5.76 -6.98 -15.79
N LYS A 4 -5.97 -8.28 -16.07
CA LYS A 4 -6.36 -9.29 -15.08
C LYS A 4 -5.53 -9.13 -13.79
N PRO A 5 -6.09 -9.42 -12.60
CA PRO A 5 -5.34 -9.37 -11.36
C PRO A 5 -4.05 -10.18 -11.49
N LEU A 6 -2.93 -9.56 -11.07
CA LEU A 6 -1.56 -10.08 -11.09
C LEU A 6 -1.34 -11.28 -10.14
N LEU A 7 -2.37 -12.07 -9.84
CA LEU A 7 -2.17 -13.36 -9.21
C LEU A 7 -1.56 -14.28 -10.27
N HIS A 8 -0.39 -14.84 -9.97
CA HIS A 8 0.12 -15.99 -10.70
C HIS A 8 -1.01 -17.02 -10.81
N ALA A 9 -1.14 -17.70 -11.95
CA ALA A 9 -2.22 -18.67 -12.21
C ALA A 9 -2.32 -19.77 -11.12
N ASP A 10 -1.25 -19.99 -10.35
CA ASP A 10 -1.15 -20.96 -9.27
C ASP A 10 -1.18 -20.36 -7.85
N SER A 11 -1.39 -19.05 -7.70
CA SER A 11 -1.46 -18.42 -6.38
C SER A 11 -2.80 -18.76 -5.70
N PRO A 12 -2.81 -19.27 -4.46
CA PRO A 12 -4.04 -19.59 -3.74
C PRO A 12 -4.88 -18.36 -3.36
N GLY A 13 -4.44 -17.15 -3.71
CA GLY A 13 -5.01 -15.87 -3.29
C GLY A 13 -4.71 -15.57 -1.80
N TRP A 14 -5.29 -14.49 -1.30
CA TRP A 14 -5.16 -14.10 0.11
C TRP A 14 -6.21 -14.77 1.01
N VAL A 15 -7.25 -15.36 0.44
CA VAL A 15 -8.31 -16.05 1.17
C VAL A 15 -8.47 -17.47 0.67
N VAL A 16 -8.39 -18.43 1.59
CA VAL A 16 -8.47 -19.85 1.28
C VAL A 16 -9.65 -20.48 1.99
N ARG A 17 -10.55 -21.10 1.23
CA ARG A 17 -11.74 -21.78 1.76
C ARG A 17 -11.44 -23.24 2.05
N VAL A 18 -11.56 -23.68 3.30
CA VAL A 18 -11.26 -25.05 3.70
C VAL A 18 -12.44 -25.71 4.43
N LYS A 19 -12.60 -27.02 4.20
CA LYS A 19 -13.51 -27.89 4.95
C LYS A 19 -12.68 -28.89 5.74
N LEU A 20 -12.78 -28.85 7.06
CA LEU A 20 -12.10 -29.79 7.94
C LEU A 20 -13.01 -30.98 8.25
N THR A 21 -12.39 -32.12 8.56
CA THR A 21 -13.11 -33.26 9.13
C THR A 21 -13.30 -33.02 10.63
N PRO A 22 -14.53 -33.07 11.18
CA PRO A 22 -14.77 -32.92 12.61
C PRO A 22 -13.96 -33.93 13.44
N PRO A 23 -13.60 -33.61 14.70
CA PRO A 23 -12.89 -34.53 15.57
C PRO A 23 -13.71 -35.79 15.83
N SER A 24 -13.02 -36.91 16.03
CA SER A 24 -13.62 -38.20 16.35
C SER A 24 -12.70 -39.00 17.26
N LEU A 25 -13.16 -40.14 17.79
CA LEU A 25 -12.27 -41.05 18.54
C LEU A 25 -11.08 -41.57 17.71
N ARG A 26 -11.21 -41.57 16.37
CA ARG A 26 -10.12 -41.97 15.45
C ARG A 26 -9.18 -40.81 15.10
N ASP A 27 -9.58 -39.57 15.36
CA ASP A 27 -8.78 -38.37 15.13
C ASP A 27 -9.16 -37.31 16.19
N ASN A 28 -8.47 -37.39 17.32
CA ASN A 28 -8.60 -36.50 18.47
C ASN A 28 -7.59 -35.34 18.43
N SER A 29 -7.04 -35.01 17.24
CA SER A 29 -6.09 -33.91 17.10
C SER A 29 -6.72 -32.55 17.45
N ALA A 30 -5.91 -31.66 18.03
CA ALA A 30 -6.34 -30.34 18.45
C ALA A 30 -6.81 -29.47 17.26
N ASP A 31 -7.72 -28.54 17.52
CA ASP A 31 -8.37 -27.72 16.49
C ASP A 31 -7.35 -26.86 15.68
N ALA A 32 -6.37 -26.26 16.35
CA ALA A 32 -5.31 -25.49 15.69
C ALA A 32 -4.40 -26.38 14.81
N ASP A 33 -4.01 -27.56 15.30
CA ASP A 33 -3.17 -28.50 14.56
C ASP A 33 -3.91 -29.12 13.37
N ARG A 34 -5.21 -29.37 13.53
CA ARG A 34 -6.08 -29.85 12.46
C ARG A 34 -6.16 -28.85 11.32
N LEU A 35 -6.38 -27.57 11.63
CA LEU A 35 -6.39 -26.50 10.63
C LEU A 35 -5.01 -26.27 10.02
N GLY A 36 -3.97 -26.17 10.86
CA GLY A 36 -2.58 -25.97 10.44
C GLY A 36 -2.12 -27.05 9.46
N ARG A 37 -2.29 -28.34 9.80
CA ARG A 37 -1.92 -29.47 8.91
C ARG A 37 -2.69 -29.48 7.59
N LEU A 38 -3.94 -29.01 7.58
CA LEU A 38 -4.72 -28.90 6.36
C LEU A 38 -4.18 -27.78 5.46
N LEU A 39 -3.92 -26.60 6.05
CA LEU A 39 -3.38 -25.45 5.32
C LEU A 39 -1.96 -25.71 4.81
N GLN A 40 -1.07 -26.31 5.62
CA GLN A 40 0.29 -26.70 5.19
C GLN A 40 0.26 -27.56 3.93
N ARG A 41 -0.55 -28.64 3.93
CA ARG A 41 -0.68 -29.54 2.78
C ARG A 41 -1.27 -28.84 1.56
N ARG A 42 -2.29 -28.00 1.75
CA ARG A 42 -2.97 -27.31 0.66
C ARG A 42 -2.10 -26.25 0.00
N LEU A 43 -1.34 -25.51 0.81
CA LEU A 43 -0.52 -24.38 0.36
C LEU A 43 0.90 -24.81 -0.02
N ARG A 44 1.28 -26.06 0.26
CA ARG A 44 2.63 -26.60 0.02
C ARG A 44 3.71 -25.76 0.71
N VAL A 45 3.46 -25.44 1.98
CA VAL A 45 4.35 -24.63 2.82
C VAL A 45 4.87 -25.44 3.99
N ASP A 46 6.04 -25.08 4.47
CA ASP A 46 6.70 -25.78 5.57
C ASP A 46 5.99 -25.50 6.89
N GLN A 47 5.58 -24.25 7.12
CA GLN A 47 5.02 -23.81 8.40
C GLN A 47 3.83 -22.87 8.25
N ILE A 48 2.87 -23.03 9.17
CA ILE A 48 1.75 -22.11 9.39
C ILE A 48 1.94 -21.45 10.74
N HIS A 49 2.21 -20.15 10.74
CA HIS A 49 2.22 -19.33 11.95
C HIS A 49 0.79 -18.92 12.29
N MET A 50 0.42 -19.07 13.56
CA MET A 50 -0.92 -18.78 14.05
C MET A 50 -0.82 -18.10 15.41
N ASP A 51 -1.36 -16.88 15.50
CA ASP A 51 -1.34 -16.10 16.73
C ASP A 51 -2.10 -16.78 17.87
N LEU A 52 -1.67 -16.56 19.11
CA LEU A 52 -2.28 -17.15 20.30
C LEU A 52 -3.76 -16.75 20.47
N ASN A 53 -4.13 -15.51 20.16
CA ASN A 53 -5.52 -15.05 20.27
C ASN A 53 -6.41 -15.71 19.22
N LEU A 54 -5.88 -16.03 18.04
CA LEU A 54 -6.58 -16.82 17.04
C LEU A 54 -6.78 -18.26 17.55
N ARG A 55 -5.71 -18.89 18.08
CA ARG A 55 -5.80 -20.25 18.66
C ARG A 55 -6.83 -20.37 19.77
N LYS A 56 -6.97 -19.34 20.62
CA LYS A 56 -7.99 -19.30 21.68
C LYS A 56 -9.42 -19.32 21.14
N LYS A 57 -9.67 -18.68 19.98
CA LYS A 57 -11.00 -18.56 19.37
C LYS A 57 -11.38 -19.75 18.49
N LEU A 58 -10.39 -20.45 17.93
CA LEU A 58 -10.61 -21.52 16.95
C LEU A 58 -11.56 -22.63 17.40
N PRO A 59 -11.49 -23.19 18.63
CA PRO A 59 -12.34 -24.31 19.00
C PRO A 59 -13.84 -24.02 18.89
N ALA A 60 -14.28 -22.86 19.36
CA ALA A 60 -15.68 -22.43 19.25
C ALA A 60 -16.04 -22.16 17.78
N LEU A 61 -15.22 -21.35 17.10
CA LEU A 61 -15.44 -20.95 15.71
C LEU A 61 -15.59 -22.14 14.77
N LEU A 62 -14.71 -23.14 14.87
CA LEU A 62 -14.78 -24.32 14.00
C LEU A 62 -16.07 -25.12 14.19
N ARG A 63 -16.59 -25.21 15.42
CA ARG A 63 -17.83 -25.92 15.73
C ARG A 63 -19.04 -25.16 15.20
N GLU A 64 -19.11 -23.86 15.47
CA GLU A 64 -20.16 -22.96 14.96
C GLU A 64 -20.22 -22.96 13.44
N ALA A 65 -19.06 -22.98 12.78
CA ALA A 65 -18.94 -23.00 11.33
C ALA A 65 -19.14 -24.40 10.70
N ALA A 66 -19.52 -25.42 11.49
CA ALA A 66 -19.60 -26.81 11.05
C ALA A 66 -18.34 -27.27 10.28
N TYR A 67 -17.17 -26.83 10.75
CA TYR A 67 -15.85 -27.09 10.19
C TYR A 67 -15.66 -26.64 8.74
N LYS A 68 -16.42 -25.65 8.27
CA LYS A 68 -16.23 -24.97 6.97
C LYS A 68 -15.84 -23.52 7.22
N VAL A 69 -14.64 -23.13 6.80
CA VAL A 69 -14.11 -21.80 7.11
C VAL A 69 -13.37 -21.18 5.92
N ARG A 70 -13.32 -19.86 5.91
CA ARG A 70 -12.47 -19.02 5.06
C ARG A 70 -11.31 -18.53 5.90
N CYS A 71 -10.10 -18.64 5.37
CA CYS A 71 -8.86 -18.30 6.06
C CYS A 71 -8.14 -17.17 5.32
N VAL A 72 -7.91 -16.03 5.99
CA VAL A 72 -7.04 -14.97 5.45
C VAL A 72 -5.59 -15.35 5.76
N ILE A 73 -4.78 -15.44 4.71
CA ILE A 73 -3.38 -15.85 4.81
C ILE A 73 -2.46 -14.81 4.17
N PHE A 74 -1.23 -14.78 4.66
CA PHE A 74 -0.12 -14.10 4.00
C PHE A 74 1.07 -15.05 3.90
N GLN A 75 1.70 -15.16 2.72
CA GLN A 75 2.82 -16.07 2.48
C GLN A 75 4.13 -15.29 2.29
N GLU A 76 5.19 -15.71 2.99
CA GLU A 76 6.53 -15.16 2.85
C GLU A 76 7.57 -16.28 3.04
N GLY A 77 8.46 -16.48 2.06
CA GLY A 77 9.64 -17.35 2.21
C GLY A 77 9.36 -18.81 2.61
N GLY A 78 8.28 -19.43 2.12
CA GLY A 78 7.90 -20.81 2.48
C GLY A 78 7.15 -20.93 3.82
N CYS A 79 6.97 -19.82 4.53
CA CYS A 79 6.12 -19.70 5.71
C CYS A 79 4.79 -19.03 5.34
N THR A 80 3.74 -19.32 6.10
CA THR A 80 2.44 -18.66 5.94
C THR A 80 1.90 -18.22 7.29
N ILE A 81 1.50 -16.95 7.39
CA ILE A 81 0.82 -16.40 8.55
C ILE A 81 -0.69 -16.53 8.34
N LEU A 82 -1.37 -17.22 9.25
CA LEU A 82 -2.83 -17.23 9.32
C LEU A 82 -3.31 -16.01 10.12
N VAL A 83 -3.88 -15.04 9.42
CA VAL A 83 -4.27 -13.74 9.98
C VAL A 83 -5.67 -13.77 10.58
N HIS A 84 -6.62 -14.40 9.89
CA HIS A 84 -8.02 -14.46 10.30
C HIS A 84 -8.70 -15.74 9.83
N VAL A 85 -9.73 -16.16 10.56
CA VAL A 85 -10.59 -17.29 10.21
C VAL A 85 -12.03 -16.87 10.40
N ALA A 86 -12.86 -17.09 9.38
CA ALA A 86 -14.27 -16.78 9.38
C ALA A 86 -15.10 -18.02 8.95
N PRO A 87 -16.35 -18.18 9.40
CA PRO A 87 -17.24 -19.23 8.89
C PRO A 87 -17.45 -19.16 7.36
N ASP A 88 -17.77 -20.30 6.73
CA ASP A 88 -18.18 -20.41 5.33
C ASP A 88 -19.48 -21.24 5.19
N PRO A 89 -20.59 -20.66 4.71
CA PRO A 89 -20.76 -19.29 4.23
C PRO A 89 -20.86 -18.26 5.36
N SER A 90 -20.41 -17.03 5.10
CA SER A 90 -20.61 -15.87 5.99
C SER A 90 -20.75 -14.59 5.15
N PRO A 91 -21.59 -13.62 5.55
CA PRO A 91 -21.68 -12.32 4.90
C PRO A 91 -20.47 -11.41 5.20
N GLU A 92 -19.60 -11.80 6.12
CA GLU A 92 -18.41 -11.03 6.49
C GLU A 92 -17.50 -10.81 5.27
N VAL A 93 -17.16 -9.54 5.04
CA VAL A 93 -16.22 -9.12 3.99
C VAL A 93 -14.81 -9.18 4.56
N LEU A 94 -13.92 -9.88 3.87
CA LEU A 94 -12.50 -9.98 4.21
C LEU A 94 -11.75 -8.94 3.38
N ALA A 95 -11.45 -7.79 3.98
CA ALA A 95 -10.89 -6.67 3.26
C ALA A 95 -9.37 -6.55 3.40
N GLY A 96 -8.76 -5.91 2.39
CA GLY A 96 -7.37 -5.45 2.43
C GLY A 96 -7.28 -3.98 2.05
N LEU A 97 -6.15 -3.34 2.38
CA LEU A 97 -5.90 -1.93 2.09
C LEU A 97 -4.61 -1.78 1.29
N ALA A 98 -4.69 -1.17 0.11
CA ALA A 98 -3.52 -0.72 -0.64
C ALA A 98 -3.33 0.78 -0.42
N VAL A 99 -2.13 1.20 -0.06
CA VAL A 99 -1.78 2.59 0.23
C VAL A 99 -0.62 3.00 -0.67
N ASP A 100 -0.83 4.08 -1.41
CA ASP A 100 0.21 4.85 -2.07
C ASP A 100 0.54 6.06 -1.19
N LEU A 101 1.76 6.05 -0.64
CA LEU A 101 2.26 6.95 0.38
C LEU A 101 3.15 8.00 -0.27
N GLY A 102 2.51 8.97 -0.93
CA GLY A 102 3.20 10.12 -1.51
C GLY A 102 3.62 11.15 -0.47
N THR A 103 4.63 11.95 -0.82
CA THR A 103 5.12 13.06 0.01
C THR A 103 4.04 14.14 0.18
N THR A 104 3.27 14.43 -0.87
CA THR A 104 2.22 15.47 -0.87
C THR A 104 0.84 14.87 -0.63
N ARG A 105 0.52 13.75 -1.27
CA ARG A 105 -0.81 13.13 -1.22
C ARG A 105 -0.70 11.64 -0.96
N VAL A 106 -1.62 11.13 -0.16
CA VAL A 106 -1.72 9.71 0.18
C VAL A 106 -3.03 9.18 -0.39
N VAL A 107 -2.95 8.12 -1.18
CA VAL A 107 -4.11 7.46 -1.79
C VAL A 107 -4.28 6.08 -1.17
N ALA A 108 -5.52 5.75 -0.78
CA ALA A 108 -5.84 4.47 -0.19
C ALA A 108 -7.01 3.81 -0.92
N ARG A 109 -6.85 2.52 -1.24
CA ARG A 109 -7.87 1.66 -1.85
C ARG A 109 -8.20 0.53 -0.90
N LEU A 110 -9.48 0.40 -0.56
CA LEU A 110 -10.03 -0.73 0.17
C LEU A 110 -10.47 -1.79 -0.84
N LEU A 111 -10.06 -3.04 -0.64
CA LEU A 111 -10.32 -4.14 -1.57
C LEU A 111 -11.00 -5.31 -0.86
N ASP A 112 -11.87 -6.02 -1.58
CA ASP A 112 -12.35 -7.35 -1.19
C ASP A 112 -11.28 -8.39 -1.56
N LEU A 113 -10.73 -9.11 -0.57
CA LEU A 113 -9.64 -10.07 -0.79
C LEU A 113 -10.10 -11.37 -1.45
N GLU A 114 -11.40 -11.67 -1.48
CA GLU A 114 -11.96 -12.83 -2.18
C GLU A 114 -12.34 -12.47 -3.62
N ARG A 115 -13.03 -11.34 -3.81
CA ARG A 115 -13.55 -10.92 -5.11
C ARG A 115 -12.55 -10.13 -5.94
N LEU A 116 -11.50 -9.62 -5.29
CA LEU A 116 -10.41 -8.85 -5.92
C LEU A 116 -10.87 -7.56 -6.60
N ASN A 117 -11.94 -6.96 -6.09
CA ASN A 117 -12.46 -5.68 -6.56
C ASN A 117 -12.24 -4.57 -5.52
N VAL A 118 -12.15 -3.34 -6.00
CA VAL A 118 -12.09 -2.14 -5.16
C VAL A 118 -13.48 -1.89 -4.57
N LEU A 119 -13.54 -1.77 -3.24
CA LEU A 119 -14.75 -1.46 -2.48
C LEU A 119 -14.92 0.05 -2.28
N ALA A 120 -13.81 0.74 -2.01
CA ALA A 120 -13.77 2.18 -1.82
C ALA A 120 -12.36 2.70 -2.15
N GLU A 121 -12.30 3.95 -2.59
CA GLU A 121 -11.05 4.68 -2.81
C GLU A 121 -11.18 6.06 -2.16
N GLY A 122 -10.08 6.57 -1.63
CA GLY A 122 -10.02 7.94 -1.15
C GLY A 122 -8.59 8.39 -1.00
N ALA A 123 -8.43 9.71 -0.89
CA ALA A 123 -7.12 10.32 -0.82
C ALA A 123 -7.16 11.57 0.04
N PHE A 124 -6.05 11.82 0.73
CA PHE A 124 -5.88 12.94 1.63
C PHE A 124 -4.48 13.53 1.49
N ASP A 125 -4.34 14.80 1.84
CA ASP A 125 -3.03 15.45 1.82
C ASP A 125 -2.18 14.91 2.97
N ASN A 126 -0.90 14.65 2.71
CA ASN A 126 0.00 14.08 3.70
C ASN A 126 0.16 15.08 4.86
N PRO A 127 -0.26 14.73 6.09
CA PRO A 127 -0.28 15.67 7.22
C PRO A 127 1.12 16.14 7.65
N GLN A 128 2.17 15.44 7.21
CA GLN A 128 3.56 15.87 7.41
C GLN A 128 3.92 17.15 6.64
N ILE A 129 3.06 17.62 5.71
CA ILE A 129 3.23 18.92 5.03
C ILE A 129 3.26 20.09 6.01
N SER A 130 2.67 19.94 7.19
CA SER A 130 2.73 20.93 8.28
C SER A 130 4.14 21.14 8.83
N ILE A 131 5.05 20.17 8.62
CA ILE A 131 6.47 20.26 9.01
C ILE A 131 7.32 20.75 7.85
N GLY A 132 7.05 20.25 6.64
CA GLY A 132 7.78 20.63 5.44
C GLY A 132 7.15 20.07 4.17
N ALA A 133 7.18 20.87 3.10
CA ALA A 133 6.66 20.47 1.80
C ALA A 133 7.50 19.35 1.16
N ASP A 134 8.82 19.36 1.38
CA ASP A 134 9.77 18.41 0.81
C ASP A 134 10.32 17.39 1.84
N ILE A 135 10.99 16.36 1.32
CA ILE A 135 11.55 15.26 2.11
C ILE A 135 12.73 15.74 3.00
N LEU A 136 13.59 16.62 2.51
CA LEU A 136 14.79 17.06 3.24
C LEU A 136 14.39 17.81 4.52
N SER A 137 13.41 18.72 4.40
CA SER A 137 12.83 19.45 5.53
C SER A 137 12.30 18.49 6.61
N ARG A 138 11.61 17.42 6.20
CA ARG A 138 11.10 16.39 7.13
C ARG A 138 12.23 15.59 7.77
N ILE A 139 13.28 15.24 7.03
CA ILE A 139 14.45 14.52 7.57
C ILE A 139 15.19 15.38 8.60
N HIS A 140 15.37 16.69 8.35
CA HIS A 140 15.95 17.60 9.33
C HIS A 140 15.10 17.80 10.57
N HIS A 141 13.77 17.79 10.43
CA HIS A 141 12.87 17.78 11.58
C HIS A 141 12.96 16.46 12.36
N ALA A 142 13.06 15.32 11.67
CA ALA A 142 13.22 14.01 12.30
C ALA A 142 14.50 13.90 13.16
N ASP A 143 15.55 14.64 12.79
CA ASP A 143 16.80 14.75 13.56
C ASP A 143 16.65 15.51 14.89
N GLN A 144 15.54 16.22 15.09
CA GLN A 144 15.26 16.92 16.35
C GLN A 144 14.72 15.94 17.42
N PRO A 145 14.87 16.27 18.71
CA PRO A 145 14.28 15.47 19.78
C PRO A 145 12.77 15.24 19.56
N SER A 146 12.34 13.98 19.57
CA SER A 146 10.95 13.56 19.29
C SER A 146 10.43 13.86 17.87
N GLY A 147 11.29 14.30 16.95
CA GLY A 147 10.90 14.70 15.60
C GLY A 147 10.44 13.52 14.75
N GLN A 148 11.12 12.38 14.86
CA GLN A 148 10.78 11.13 14.19
C GLN A 148 9.40 10.63 14.64
N GLU A 149 9.18 10.53 15.95
CA GLU A 149 7.90 10.09 16.54
C GLU A 149 6.77 11.02 16.15
N HIS A 150 7.02 12.34 16.10
CA HIS A 150 6.03 13.32 15.67
C HIS A 150 5.62 13.09 14.20
N LEU A 151 6.57 12.96 13.28
CA LEU A 151 6.29 12.71 11.87
C LEU A 151 5.55 11.38 11.63
N GLN A 152 5.92 10.34 12.38
CA GLN A 152 5.27 9.04 12.34
C GLN A 152 3.82 9.13 12.85
N ALA A 153 3.62 9.81 13.98
CA ALA A 153 2.28 10.03 14.55
C ALA A 153 1.36 10.80 13.61
N LEU A 154 1.87 11.81 12.89
CA LEU A 154 1.10 12.57 11.90
C LEU A 154 0.56 11.64 10.80
N ILE A 155 1.44 10.87 10.15
CA ILE A 155 1.03 10.01 9.03
C ILE A 155 0.12 8.86 9.48
N VAL A 156 0.44 8.22 10.61
CA VAL A 156 -0.40 7.15 11.19
C VAL A 156 -1.79 7.68 11.56
N SER A 157 -1.88 8.90 12.10
CA SER A 157 -3.17 9.53 12.41
C SER A 157 -3.98 9.85 11.15
N GLY A 158 -3.32 10.32 10.09
CA GLY A 158 -3.95 10.54 8.78
C GLY A 158 -4.50 9.25 8.19
N LEU A 159 -3.69 8.18 8.16
CA LEU A 159 -4.10 6.86 7.68
C LEU A 159 -5.26 6.29 8.50
N ASN A 160 -5.23 6.41 9.84
CA ASN A 160 -6.31 5.94 10.69
C ASN A 160 -7.65 6.66 10.42
N ARG A 161 -7.60 7.95 10.12
CA ARG A 161 -8.79 8.71 9.72
C ARG A 161 -9.33 8.22 8.37
N GLN A 162 -8.45 8.12 7.37
CA GLN A 162 -8.82 7.64 6.04
C GLN A 162 -9.39 6.22 6.07
N ILE A 163 -8.77 5.32 6.85
CA ILE A 163 -9.24 3.94 7.06
C ILE A 163 -10.66 3.92 7.62
N MET A 164 -10.95 4.78 8.61
CA MET A 164 -12.28 4.88 9.21
C MET A 164 -13.31 5.37 8.19
N GLU A 165 -12.98 6.40 7.42
CA GLU A 165 -13.84 6.98 6.39
C GLU A 165 -14.16 5.97 5.28
N LEU A 166 -13.13 5.31 4.74
CA LEU A 166 -13.28 4.27 3.71
C LEU A 166 -14.08 3.07 4.20
N SER A 167 -13.85 2.64 5.44
CA SER A 167 -14.60 1.53 6.02
C SER A 167 -16.08 1.91 6.13
N ARG A 168 -16.38 3.11 6.65
CA ARG A 168 -17.75 3.58 6.85
C ARG A 168 -18.51 3.75 5.54
N SER A 169 -17.87 4.22 4.47
CA SER A 169 -18.52 4.45 3.17
C SER A 169 -19.04 3.16 2.51
N CYS A 170 -18.49 2.01 2.86
CA CYS A 170 -18.91 0.69 2.38
C CYS A 170 -19.59 -0.18 3.44
N GLY A 171 -20.00 0.40 4.59
CA GLY A 171 -20.70 -0.31 5.65
C GLY A 171 -19.81 -1.29 6.45
N LEU A 172 -18.49 -1.10 6.39
CA LEU A 172 -17.50 -1.90 7.11
C LEU A 172 -16.97 -1.16 8.34
N THR A 173 -16.22 -1.89 9.15
CA THR A 173 -15.40 -1.33 10.23
C THR A 173 -13.93 -1.62 9.95
N PRO A 174 -12.98 -0.84 10.50
CA PRO A 174 -11.55 -1.08 10.28
C PRO A 174 -11.07 -2.50 10.65
N GLN A 175 -11.81 -3.21 11.51
CA GLN A 175 -11.53 -4.58 11.93
C GLN A 175 -11.72 -5.62 10.80
N HIS A 176 -12.38 -5.25 9.70
CA HIS A 176 -12.49 -6.07 8.50
C HIS A 176 -11.24 -5.98 7.61
N ILE A 177 -10.31 -5.07 7.90
CA ILE A 177 -9.06 -4.92 7.15
C ILE A 177 -8.01 -5.84 7.77
N HIS A 178 -7.67 -6.90 7.04
CA HIS A 178 -6.76 -7.95 7.52
C HIS A 178 -5.36 -7.86 6.93
N LEU A 179 -5.21 -7.33 5.72
CA LEU A 179 -3.93 -7.20 5.04
C LEU A 179 -3.74 -5.78 4.52
N LEU A 180 -2.52 -5.28 4.58
CA LEU A 180 -2.16 -3.96 4.07
C LEU A 180 -0.93 -4.07 3.17
N SER A 181 -0.91 -3.29 2.10
CA SER A 181 0.27 -3.07 1.27
C SER A 181 0.53 -1.58 1.12
N VAL A 182 1.73 -1.12 1.44
CA VAL A 182 2.11 0.30 1.37
C VAL A 182 3.28 0.46 0.41
N ALA A 183 3.12 1.31 -0.60
CA ALA A 183 4.18 1.73 -1.51
C ALA A 183 4.41 3.23 -1.32
N GLY A 184 5.66 3.66 -1.31
CA GLY A 184 6.05 5.06 -1.15
C GLY A 184 7.57 5.16 -1.28
N ASN A 185 8.08 6.36 -1.49
CA ASN A 185 9.52 6.57 -1.54
C ASN A 185 10.17 6.19 -0.20
N THR A 186 11.47 5.90 -0.24
CA THR A 186 12.24 5.36 0.89
C THR A 186 12.04 6.17 2.17
N ALA A 187 12.05 7.51 2.08
CA ALA A 187 11.89 8.38 3.24
C ALA A 187 10.48 8.27 3.84
N MET A 188 9.43 8.28 3.00
CA MET A 188 8.06 8.11 3.47
C MET A 188 7.84 6.73 4.12
N SER A 189 8.39 5.67 3.53
CA SER A 189 8.35 4.32 4.09
C SER A 189 9.00 4.27 5.48
N HIS A 190 10.17 4.87 5.65
CA HIS A 190 10.87 4.94 6.94
C HIS A 190 10.10 5.75 7.99
N LEU A 191 9.56 6.92 7.61
CA LEU A 191 8.77 7.76 8.51
C LEU A 191 7.49 7.06 8.98
N LEU A 192 6.80 6.32 8.10
CA LEU A 192 5.60 5.56 8.47
C LEU A 192 5.89 4.53 9.57
N VAL A 193 6.98 3.78 9.43
CA VAL A 193 7.31 2.69 10.34
C VAL A 193 8.19 3.12 11.52
N GLY A 194 8.53 4.41 11.61
CA GLY A 194 9.31 4.97 12.72
C GLY A 194 10.81 4.65 12.66
N LEU A 195 11.36 4.34 11.47
CA LEU A 195 12.78 4.09 11.30
C LEU A 195 13.57 5.40 11.11
N PRO A 196 14.82 5.46 11.60
CA PRO A 196 15.64 6.67 11.50
C PRO A 196 15.97 7.01 10.04
N VAL A 197 15.86 8.30 9.71
CA VAL A 197 16.09 8.83 8.34
C VAL A 197 17.35 9.68 8.21
N HIS A 198 18.07 9.93 9.31
CA HIS A 198 19.25 10.81 9.39
C HIS A 198 20.29 10.56 8.28
N TRP A 199 20.68 9.30 8.08
CA TRP A 199 21.80 8.94 7.20
C TRP A 199 21.43 8.90 5.71
N MET A 200 20.14 9.05 5.36
CA MET A 200 19.67 8.91 3.98
C MET A 200 20.13 10.08 3.08
N ILE A 201 20.29 11.26 3.66
CA ILE A 201 20.67 12.49 2.94
C ILE A 201 22.15 12.86 3.11
N ARG A 202 22.90 12.02 3.82
CA ARG A 202 24.31 12.25 4.16
C ARG A 202 25.13 11.17 3.51
N GLU A 203 26.22 11.54 2.86
CA GLU A 203 27.12 10.59 2.22
C GLU A 203 27.52 9.46 3.20
N PRO A 204 27.40 8.17 2.83
CA PRO A 204 27.14 7.64 1.48
C PRO A 204 25.65 7.32 1.16
N TYR A 205 24.70 8.05 1.74
CA TYR A 205 23.25 8.04 1.45
C TYR A 205 22.58 6.70 1.76
N ILE A 206 22.74 6.20 2.98
CA ILE A 206 22.34 4.84 3.35
C ILE A 206 21.04 4.85 4.17
N PRO A 207 19.97 4.17 3.70
CA PRO A 207 18.76 3.98 4.48
C PRO A 207 18.96 2.92 5.57
N ALA A 208 18.09 2.93 6.58
CA ALA A 208 18.18 1.97 7.68
C ALA A 208 17.92 0.52 7.20
N VAL A 209 16.93 0.35 6.32
CA VAL A 209 16.60 -0.92 5.68
C VAL A 209 16.12 -0.68 4.25
N ASN A 210 16.29 -1.67 3.38
CA ASN A 210 15.64 -1.73 2.07
C ASN A 210 14.51 -2.78 2.03
N ARG A 211 14.51 -3.72 2.99
CA ARG A 211 13.51 -4.78 3.10
C ARG A 211 12.92 -4.73 4.50
N PHE A 212 11.66 -4.36 4.60
CA PHE A 212 10.97 -4.18 5.88
C PHE A 212 10.45 -5.50 6.46
N GLY A 213 10.28 -6.53 5.63
CA GLY A 213 9.56 -7.74 5.99
C GLY A 213 8.08 -7.47 6.29
N LEU A 214 7.43 -8.41 6.96
CA LEU A 214 6.06 -8.24 7.46
C LEU A 214 6.03 -7.50 8.78
N ILE A 215 5.19 -6.47 8.86
CA ILE A 215 5.00 -5.65 10.05
C ILE A 215 3.57 -5.84 10.54
N PRO A 216 3.35 -6.29 11.80
CA PRO A 216 2.04 -6.22 12.41
C PRO A 216 1.54 -4.78 12.42
N ALA A 217 0.39 -4.50 11.79
CA ALA A 217 -0.10 -3.13 11.61
C ALA A 217 -0.32 -2.40 12.95
N ALA A 218 -0.70 -3.15 13.99
CA ALA A 218 -0.86 -2.64 15.35
C ALA A 218 0.46 -2.12 15.96
N GLN A 219 1.61 -2.64 15.56
CA GLN A 219 2.93 -2.23 16.07
C GLN A 219 3.25 -0.77 15.74
N ILE A 220 2.77 -0.28 14.60
CA ILE A 220 2.95 1.12 14.18
C ILE A 220 1.73 1.99 14.50
N GLY A 221 0.75 1.47 15.25
CA GLY A 221 -0.42 2.23 15.69
C GLY A 221 -1.58 2.33 14.68
N LEU A 222 -1.58 1.51 13.62
CA LEU A 222 -2.73 1.42 12.71
C LEU A 222 -3.90 0.69 13.38
N ARG A 223 -5.09 1.27 13.28
CA ARG A 223 -6.33 0.82 13.90
C ARG A 223 -7.14 -0.03 12.92
N VAL A 224 -6.63 -1.22 12.63
CA VAL A 224 -7.24 -2.23 11.75
C VAL A 224 -7.50 -3.52 12.52
N HIS A 225 -7.70 -4.67 11.86
CA HIS A 225 -7.76 -5.95 12.56
C HIS A 225 -6.50 -6.15 13.45
N PRO A 226 -6.62 -6.60 14.71
CA PRO A 226 -5.48 -6.68 15.63
C PRO A 226 -4.31 -7.56 15.16
N LEU A 227 -4.60 -8.54 14.30
CA LEU A 227 -3.60 -9.44 13.72
C LEU A 227 -3.19 -9.04 12.30
N ALA A 228 -3.68 -7.90 11.79
CA ALA A 228 -3.43 -7.48 10.43
C ALA A 228 -1.93 -7.35 10.15
N GLN A 229 -1.54 -7.81 8.97
CA GLN A 229 -0.16 -7.74 8.51
C GLN A 229 -0.04 -6.67 7.43
N MET A 230 1.00 -5.85 7.56
CA MET A 230 1.35 -4.83 6.60
C MET A 230 2.64 -5.21 5.89
N MET A 231 2.59 -5.21 4.57
CA MET A 231 3.76 -5.28 3.71
C MET A 231 4.10 -3.87 3.24
N VAL A 232 5.33 -3.42 3.51
CA VAL A 232 5.87 -2.22 2.87
C VAL A 232 6.68 -2.68 1.66
N PHE A 233 6.46 -2.06 0.51
CA PHE A 233 7.22 -2.39 -0.69
C PHE A 233 8.72 -2.18 -0.43
N PRO A 234 9.59 -3.05 -0.98
CA PRO A 234 11.02 -2.93 -0.75
C PRO A 234 11.57 -1.70 -1.46
N ASP A 235 12.54 -1.05 -0.81
CA ASP A 235 13.33 0.02 -1.39
C ASP A 235 14.62 -0.57 -2.01
N VAL A 236 15.33 0.23 -2.82
CA VAL A 236 16.65 -0.12 -3.36
C VAL A 236 17.75 0.77 -2.79
N GLY A 237 17.41 2.02 -2.45
CA GLY A 237 18.31 2.97 -1.81
C GLY A 237 17.57 4.23 -1.36
N SER A 238 18.28 5.25 -0.88
CA SER A 238 17.66 6.45 -0.28
C SER A 238 16.72 7.23 -1.20
N TYR A 239 16.91 7.11 -2.52
CA TYR A 239 16.14 7.83 -3.54
C TYR A 239 15.44 6.89 -4.54
N PHE A 240 15.41 5.59 -4.25
CA PHE A 240 14.68 4.61 -5.05
C PHE A 240 13.85 3.76 -4.11
N GLY A 241 12.57 4.12 -3.98
CA GLY A 241 11.67 3.52 -3.01
C GLY A 241 10.70 2.50 -3.59
N GLY A 242 9.84 2.01 -2.71
CA GLY A 242 8.84 1.01 -3.00
C GLY A 242 7.73 1.46 -3.94
N ASP A 243 7.47 2.77 -4.07
CA ASP A 243 6.59 3.37 -5.10
C ASP A 243 7.07 3.04 -6.51
N LEU A 244 8.36 3.24 -6.81
CA LEU A 244 8.95 2.86 -8.09
C LEU A 244 8.90 1.35 -8.33
N VAL A 245 9.18 0.54 -7.30
CA VAL A 245 9.06 -0.92 -7.41
C VAL A 245 7.62 -1.32 -7.73
N ALA A 246 6.63 -0.68 -7.11
CA ALA A 246 5.23 -0.89 -7.43
C ALA A 246 4.91 -0.50 -8.88
N GLY A 247 5.44 0.62 -9.37
CA GLY A 247 5.32 1.05 -10.77
C GLY A 247 5.94 0.06 -11.77
N ILE A 248 7.13 -0.48 -11.49
CA ILE A 248 7.78 -1.52 -12.31
C ILE A 248 6.95 -2.80 -12.36
N LEU A 249 6.37 -3.19 -11.22
CA LEU A 249 5.53 -4.37 -11.13
C LEU A 249 4.22 -4.17 -11.91
N PHE A 250 3.56 -3.04 -11.72
CA PHE A 250 2.28 -2.70 -12.36
C PHE A 250 2.41 -2.55 -13.87
N SER A 251 3.44 -1.85 -14.35
CA SER A 251 3.72 -1.64 -15.79
C SER A 251 4.15 -2.93 -16.52
N GLY A 252 4.58 -3.95 -15.77
CA GLY A 252 5.14 -5.16 -16.32
C GLY A 252 6.53 -4.99 -16.95
N LEU A 253 7.23 -3.87 -16.68
CA LEU A 253 8.57 -3.58 -17.23
C LEU A 253 9.54 -4.75 -17.01
N HIS A 254 9.49 -5.37 -15.82
CA HIS A 254 10.27 -6.54 -15.42
C HIS A 254 10.01 -7.82 -16.23
N ARG A 255 9.02 -7.83 -17.14
CA ARG A 255 8.71 -8.99 -18.00
C ARG A 255 8.93 -8.69 -19.49
N ARG A 256 9.20 -7.43 -19.85
CA ARG A 256 9.35 -7.02 -21.25
C ARG A 256 10.70 -7.49 -21.82
N SER A 257 10.71 -7.87 -23.10
CA SER A 257 11.96 -8.10 -23.84
C SER A 257 12.56 -6.77 -24.30
N GLU A 258 11.70 -5.87 -24.77
CA GLU A 258 12.08 -4.60 -25.36
C GLU A 258 12.53 -3.63 -24.27
N THR A 259 13.55 -2.83 -24.58
CA THR A 259 13.92 -1.69 -23.73
C THR A 259 12.78 -0.69 -23.70
N ALA A 260 12.32 -0.35 -22.50
CA ALA A 260 11.28 0.62 -22.26
C ALA A 260 11.70 1.60 -21.16
N LEU A 261 11.05 2.76 -21.17
CA LEU A 261 11.22 3.81 -20.19
C LEU A 261 9.95 3.92 -19.35
N LEU A 262 10.10 3.83 -18.04
CA LEU A 262 9.09 4.22 -17.06
C LEU A 262 9.54 5.56 -16.47
N VAL A 263 8.65 6.55 -16.49
CA VAL A 263 8.88 7.87 -15.92
C VAL A 263 7.79 8.08 -14.88
N ASP A 264 8.17 8.18 -13.62
CA ASP A 264 7.32 8.68 -12.55
C ASP A 264 7.58 10.17 -12.39
N VAL A 265 6.51 10.95 -12.43
CA VAL A 265 6.57 12.40 -12.43
C VAL A 265 5.75 12.90 -11.25
N GLY A 266 6.45 13.20 -10.15
CA GLY A 266 5.90 13.89 -8.98
C GLY A 266 6.80 15.04 -8.55
N THR A 267 6.87 15.29 -7.24
CA THR A 267 7.79 16.26 -6.64
C THR A 267 9.26 15.97 -7.00
N ASN A 268 9.58 14.68 -7.12
CA ASN A 268 10.80 14.17 -7.73
C ASN A 268 10.46 13.59 -9.11
N ALA A 269 11.45 13.55 -10.01
CA ALA A 269 11.36 12.74 -11.22
C ALA A 269 12.20 11.49 -11.04
N GLU A 270 11.56 10.34 -11.10
CA GLU A 270 12.22 9.06 -11.09
C GLU A 270 12.02 8.34 -12.42
N VAL A 271 13.12 7.87 -12.98
CA VAL A 271 13.15 7.28 -14.31
C VAL A 271 13.78 5.91 -14.23
N VAL A 272 13.11 4.93 -14.84
CA VAL A 272 13.62 3.55 -14.97
C VAL A 272 13.70 3.20 -16.45
N LEU A 273 14.90 2.89 -16.92
CA LEU A 273 15.17 2.42 -18.27
C LEU A 273 15.60 0.96 -18.20
N GLY A 274 14.96 0.09 -18.98
CA GLY A 274 15.39 -1.30 -19.05
C GLY A 274 14.37 -2.27 -19.61
N ASN A 275 14.57 -3.54 -19.28
CA ASN A 275 13.74 -4.66 -19.67
C ASN A 275 13.84 -5.78 -18.60
N ARG A 276 13.44 -7.02 -18.95
CA ARG A 276 13.52 -8.18 -18.04
C ARG A 276 14.95 -8.61 -17.65
N GLU A 277 15.97 -8.22 -18.42
CA GLU A 277 17.36 -8.66 -18.24
C GLU A 277 18.18 -7.65 -17.45
N TRP A 278 17.90 -6.35 -17.63
CA TRP A 278 18.59 -5.27 -16.95
C TRP A 278 17.67 -4.08 -16.72
N MET A 279 17.90 -3.35 -15.63
CA MET A 279 17.26 -2.06 -15.37
C MET A 279 18.26 -1.10 -14.76
N ILE A 280 18.19 0.14 -15.20
CA ILE A 280 18.90 1.27 -14.61
C ILE A 280 17.85 2.26 -14.15
N ALA A 281 18.05 2.80 -12.95
CA ALA A 281 17.19 3.82 -12.41
C ALA A 281 17.98 5.05 -12.01
N CYS A 282 17.36 6.21 -12.19
CA CYS A 282 17.83 7.46 -11.63
C CYS A 282 16.66 8.21 -10.98
N ALA A 283 16.96 8.93 -9.93
CA ALA A 283 16.06 9.87 -9.29
C ALA A 283 16.73 11.24 -9.31
N GLY A 284 15.97 12.27 -9.63
CA GLY A 284 16.44 13.65 -9.65
C GLY A 284 15.37 14.59 -9.13
N ALA A 285 15.80 15.73 -8.59
CA ALA A 285 14.90 16.81 -8.28
C ALA A 285 14.36 17.40 -9.60
N ALA A 286 13.08 17.13 -9.90
CA ALA A 286 12.38 17.82 -10.98
C ALA A 286 11.98 19.25 -10.57
N GLY A 287 11.71 19.43 -9.27
CA GLY A 287 11.11 20.64 -8.73
C GLY A 287 9.60 20.69 -8.96
N PRO A 288 8.85 21.51 -8.22
CA PRO A 288 7.39 21.50 -8.20
C PRO A 288 6.77 22.21 -9.42
N ALA A 289 7.45 22.27 -10.57
CA ALA A 289 6.98 23.01 -11.74
C ALA A 289 5.60 22.53 -12.22
N LEU A 290 5.37 21.22 -12.16
CA LEU A 290 4.11 20.57 -12.54
C LEU A 290 3.10 20.50 -11.39
N GLU A 291 3.53 20.80 -10.16
CA GLU A 291 2.71 20.83 -8.94
C GLU A 291 2.39 22.26 -8.48
N GLY A 292 2.74 23.27 -9.31
CA GLY A 292 2.41 24.68 -9.10
C GLY A 292 3.47 25.52 -8.38
N GLY A 293 4.57 24.94 -7.90
CA GLY A 293 5.53 25.64 -7.05
C GLY A 293 6.51 26.59 -7.75
N VAL A 294 6.40 26.79 -9.07
CA VAL A 294 7.35 27.63 -9.84
C VAL A 294 6.70 28.90 -10.41
N THR A 295 5.37 28.96 -10.53
CA THR A 295 4.68 30.12 -11.12
C THR A 295 3.56 30.62 -10.22
N ARG A 296 3.31 31.95 -10.22
CA ARG A 296 2.25 32.57 -9.39
C ARG A 296 0.85 32.01 -9.65
N MET A 297 0.61 31.51 -10.86
CA MET A 297 -0.69 30.97 -11.28
C MET A 297 -0.70 29.44 -11.29
N GLY A 298 0.43 28.81 -11.00
CA GLY A 298 0.58 27.36 -10.95
C GLY A 298 -0.11 26.81 -9.71
N THR A 299 -0.90 25.76 -9.87
CA THR A 299 -1.58 25.10 -8.76
C THR A 299 -1.84 23.63 -9.08
N THR A 300 -2.14 22.82 -8.07
CA THR A 300 -2.51 21.42 -8.27
C THR A 300 -3.85 21.29 -8.99
N ALA A 301 -4.03 20.19 -9.73
CA ALA A 301 -5.27 19.89 -10.43
C ALA A 301 -6.46 19.89 -9.44
N ALA A 302 -7.42 20.78 -9.67
CA ALA A 302 -8.60 20.96 -8.84
C ALA A 302 -9.72 21.63 -9.66
N PRO A 303 -10.98 21.59 -9.20
CA PRO A 303 -12.08 22.26 -9.90
C PRO A 303 -11.79 23.74 -10.18
N GLY A 304 -11.98 24.16 -11.44
CA GLY A 304 -11.67 25.50 -11.95
C GLY A 304 -10.20 25.75 -12.30
N VAL A 305 -9.33 24.75 -12.20
CA VAL A 305 -7.94 24.85 -12.65
C VAL A 305 -7.84 24.44 -14.12
N ILE A 306 -7.07 25.19 -14.91
CA ILE A 306 -6.84 24.93 -16.34
C ILE A 306 -5.95 23.70 -16.49
N ASP A 307 -6.46 22.67 -17.16
CA ASP A 307 -5.78 21.40 -17.47
C ASP A 307 -5.55 21.18 -18.97
N ARG A 308 -6.03 22.11 -19.82
CA ARG A 308 -5.76 22.10 -21.25
C ARG A 308 -5.75 23.50 -21.83
N VAL A 309 -4.74 23.76 -22.65
CA VAL A 309 -4.66 24.96 -23.48
C VAL A 309 -4.43 24.53 -24.92
N ARG A 310 -5.26 25.03 -25.84
CA ARG A 310 -5.05 24.88 -27.29
C ARG A 310 -4.85 26.25 -27.89
N ILE A 311 -3.76 26.42 -28.62
CA ILE A 311 -3.43 27.67 -29.32
C ILE A 311 -3.49 27.40 -30.81
N ASP A 312 -4.29 28.19 -31.55
CA ASP A 312 -4.25 28.19 -33.00
C ASP A 312 -3.00 28.97 -33.47
N PRO A 313 -2.07 28.34 -34.20
CA PRO A 313 -0.81 28.98 -34.59
C PRO A 313 -0.98 30.10 -35.63
N GLN A 314 -2.09 30.12 -36.38
CA GLN A 314 -2.37 31.11 -37.40
C GLN A 314 -3.10 32.33 -36.81
N THR A 315 -4.19 32.08 -36.08
CA THR A 315 -5.03 33.16 -35.52
C THR A 315 -4.53 33.67 -34.19
N ARG A 316 -3.69 32.88 -33.49
CA ARG A 316 -3.24 33.12 -32.10
C ARG A 316 -4.37 33.13 -31.08
N THR A 317 -5.54 32.61 -31.43
CA THR A 317 -6.64 32.41 -30.47
C THR A 317 -6.32 31.23 -29.57
N PHE A 318 -6.67 31.34 -28.29
CA PHE A 318 -6.51 30.26 -27.33
C PHE A 318 -7.86 29.78 -26.83
N GLU A 319 -7.98 28.46 -26.68
CA GLU A 319 -9.07 27.78 -26.01
C GLU A 319 -8.52 27.14 -24.75
N ILE A 320 -9.25 27.27 -23.64
CA ILE A 320 -8.92 26.64 -22.37
C ILE A 320 -10.02 25.67 -21.96
N HIS A 321 -9.63 24.58 -21.33
CA HIS A 321 -10.54 23.74 -20.54
C HIS A 321 -10.15 23.87 -19.07
N THR A 322 -11.14 23.85 -18.20
CA THR A 322 -10.95 23.81 -16.75
C THR A 322 -11.60 22.56 -16.20
N ILE A 323 -10.99 21.98 -15.18
CA ILE A 323 -11.57 20.83 -14.47
C ILE A 323 -12.93 21.24 -13.90
N ASP A 324 -13.94 20.40 -14.10
CA ASP A 324 -15.36 20.64 -13.75
C ASP A 324 -16.03 21.85 -14.43
N ASP A 325 -15.47 22.36 -15.54
CA ASP A 325 -16.02 23.49 -16.32
C ASP A 325 -16.28 24.77 -15.48
N LEU A 326 -15.51 24.98 -14.41
CA LEU A 326 -15.62 26.13 -13.52
C LEU A 326 -14.72 27.31 -13.96
N PRO A 327 -14.99 28.56 -13.53
CA PRO A 327 -14.15 29.71 -13.85
C PRO A 327 -12.67 29.51 -13.50
N PRO A 328 -11.73 29.92 -14.39
CA PRO A 328 -10.31 29.64 -14.23
C PRO A 328 -9.72 30.34 -13.01
N ARG A 329 -9.06 29.57 -12.14
CA ARG A 329 -8.41 30.08 -10.91
C ARG A 329 -6.90 29.79 -10.83
N GLY A 330 -6.36 29.09 -11.82
CA GLY A 330 -4.95 28.69 -11.90
C GLY A 330 -4.71 27.73 -13.06
N ILE A 331 -3.46 27.27 -13.21
CA ILE A 331 -3.02 26.34 -14.25
C ILE A 331 -2.31 25.16 -13.57
N CYS A 332 -2.65 23.93 -13.93
CA CYS A 332 -1.93 22.73 -13.46
C CYS A 332 -0.86 22.27 -14.47
N GLY A 333 -0.11 21.22 -14.12
CA GLY A 333 1.03 20.75 -14.93
C GLY A 333 0.69 20.07 -16.27
N SER A 334 -0.57 19.67 -16.49
CA SER A 334 -1.05 19.01 -17.73
C SER A 334 -1.19 19.97 -18.91
#